data_AF-A0A2E1IX23-F1
#
_entry.id   AF-A0A2E1IX23-F1
#
_cell.length_a   1.000
_cell.length_b   1.000
_cell.length_c   1.000
_cell.angle_alpha   90.00
_cell.angle_beta   90.00
_cell.angle_gamma   90.00
#
_symmetry.space_group_name_H-M   'P 1'
#
loop_
_entity.id
_entity.type
_entity.pdbx_description
1 polymer ?
#
loop_
_entity_poly.entity_id
_entity_poly.type
_entity_poly.pdbx_seq_one_letter_code
_entity_poly.pdbx_strand_id
1 'polypeptide(L)'
;MKTNFNYVTPNIMSGIDKLDKERIQRFNDLYAKSKKKEKTFYRYKEKLKIEKNELDDINQELKLLDQDLIHIKNTYYFKCSLVSYKTRGIEYFNLSILRYKQPPKNCSLGRAAIMKEHLLKFYKTNKKLTSRIQKDWMKFVKVDSNFGDTFHRISDLILENPLNFKNITINRHVLFPLEPFKSKVSIPLMMTNKMRINLRMMGYTDEELKHMRPEEGWEIIKKDNLE
;
A
#
# COMPACT_ATOMS: atom_id res chain seq x y z
N MET A 1 -31.43 -41.29 -17.28
CA MET A 1 -32.27 -40.17 -16.83
C MET A 1 -33.50 -40.76 -16.17
N LYS A 2 -33.87 -40.41 -14.92
CA LYS A 2 -35.09 -40.96 -14.32
C LYS A 2 -36.30 -40.34 -15.02
N THR A 3 -37.16 -41.17 -15.60
CA THR A 3 -38.37 -40.73 -16.29
C THR A 3 -39.33 -40.15 -15.25
N ASN A 4 -39.89 -38.97 -15.53
CA ASN A 4 -40.90 -38.37 -14.66
C ASN A 4 -42.20 -39.19 -14.74
N PHE A 5 -43.00 -39.27 -13.68
CA PHE A 5 -44.28 -39.99 -13.70
C PHE A 5 -45.40 -39.22 -14.42
N ASN A 6 -45.05 -38.35 -15.37
CA ASN A 6 -46.00 -37.57 -16.16
C ASN A 6 -46.89 -38.44 -17.08
N TYR A 7 -46.53 -39.71 -17.29
CA TYR A 7 -47.33 -40.69 -18.03
C TYR A 7 -48.46 -41.29 -17.19
N VAL A 8 -48.48 -41.08 -15.87
CA VAL A 8 -49.54 -41.54 -14.98
C VAL A 8 -50.78 -40.65 -15.20
N THR A 9 -51.71 -41.13 -16.02
CA THR A 9 -52.97 -40.45 -16.31
C THR A 9 -53.94 -40.54 -15.12
N PRO A 10 -55.01 -39.73 -15.07
CA PRO A 10 -56.03 -39.84 -14.03
C PRO A 10 -56.65 -41.24 -13.90
N ASN A 11 -56.81 -41.95 -15.02
CA ASN A 11 -57.31 -43.33 -15.04
C ASN A 11 -56.32 -44.35 -14.45
N ILE A 12 -55.02 -44.12 -14.62
CA ILE A 12 -53.99 -44.96 -13.97
C ILE A 12 -53.92 -44.61 -12.48
N MET A 13 -54.02 -43.32 -12.17
CA MET A 13 -53.97 -42.80 -10.79
C MET A 13 -55.16 -43.26 -9.94
N SER A 14 -56.32 -43.57 -10.53
CA SER A 14 -57.48 -44.08 -9.78
C SER A 14 -57.23 -45.48 -9.20
N GLY A 15 -56.42 -46.31 -9.86
CA GLY A 15 -56.07 -47.67 -9.43
C GLY A 15 -54.86 -47.81 -8.50
N ILE A 16 -54.15 -46.72 -8.20
CA ILE A 16 -52.98 -46.70 -7.31
C ILE A 16 -53.43 -46.45 -5.87
N ASP A 17 -52.74 -47.01 -4.87
CA ASP A 17 -53.03 -46.74 -3.46
C ASP A 17 -52.58 -45.33 -3.02
N LYS A 18 -53.13 -44.85 -1.91
CA LYS A 18 -52.88 -43.48 -1.43
C LYS A 18 -51.40 -43.18 -1.20
N LEU A 19 -50.65 -44.12 -0.62
CA LEU A 19 -49.25 -43.92 -0.26
C LEU A 19 -48.38 -43.77 -1.51
N ASP A 20 -48.66 -44.58 -2.54
CA ASP A 20 -47.94 -44.49 -3.81
C ASP A 20 -48.31 -43.24 -4.61
N LYS A 21 -49.56 -42.75 -4.53
CA LYS A 21 -49.92 -41.42 -5.10
C LYS A 21 -49.10 -40.29 -4.47
N GLU A 22 -48.96 -40.29 -3.15
CA GLU A 22 -48.17 -39.28 -2.42
C GLU A 22 -46.67 -39.35 -2.82
N ARG A 23 -46.13 -40.56 -2.99
CA ARG A 23 -44.75 -40.77 -3.45
C ARG A 23 -44.55 -40.29 -4.88
N ILE A 24 -45.48 -40.57 -5.79
CA ILE A 24 -45.45 -40.10 -7.18
C ILE A 24 -45.45 -38.57 -7.24
N GLN A 25 -46.34 -37.92 -6.47
CA GLN A 25 -46.39 -36.46 -6.41
C GLN A 25 -45.07 -35.88 -5.91
N ARG A 26 -44.55 -36.40 -4.78
CA ARG A 26 -43.28 -35.96 -4.21
C ARG A 26 -42.11 -36.17 -5.18
N PHE A 27 -42.11 -37.27 -5.93
CA PHE A 27 -41.10 -37.53 -6.95
C PHE A 27 -41.15 -36.45 -8.04
N ASN A 28 -42.33 -36.15 -8.58
CA ASN A 28 -42.51 -35.15 -9.63
C ASN A 28 -42.03 -33.76 -9.17
N ASP A 29 -42.35 -33.37 -7.92
CA ASP A 29 -41.93 -32.10 -7.33
C ASP A 29 -40.40 -32.02 -7.19
N LEU A 30 -39.78 -33.09 -6.68
CA LEU A 30 -38.32 -33.17 -6.54
C LEU A 30 -37.62 -33.17 -7.91
N TYR A 31 -38.18 -33.87 -8.90
CA TYR A 31 -37.66 -33.91 -10.25
C TYR A 31 -37.69 -32.51 -10.90
N ALA A 32 -38.80 -31.79 -10.80
CA ALA A 32 -38.93 -30.42 -11.30
C ALA A 32 -37.94 -29.46 -10.60
N LYS A 33 -37.82 -29.55 -9.27
CA LYS A 33 -36.86 -28.76 -8.49
C LYS A 33 -35.41 -29.05 -8.89
N SER A 34 -35.07 -30.33 -9.10
CA SER A 34 -33.76 -30.78 -9.56
C SER A 34 -33.43 -30.18 -10.93
N LYS A 35 -34.35 -30.28 -11.90
CA LYS A 35 -34.16 -29.71 -13.24
C LYS A 35 -33.94 -28.19 -13.23
N LYS A 36 -34.67 -27.46 -12.39
CA LYS A 36 -34.47 -26.01 -12.20
C LYS A 36 -33.08 -25.69 -11.62
N LYS A 37 -32.63 -26.48 -10.63
CA LYS A 37 -31.30 -26.32 -10.02
C LYS A 37 -30.19 -26.67 -10.99
N GLU A 38 -30.32 -27.75 -11.75
CA GLU A 38 -29.39 -28.17 -12.81
C GLU A 38 -29.20 -27.06 -13.86
N LYS A 39 -30.30 -26.50 -14.39
CA LYS A 39 -30.25 -25.37 -15.32
C LYS A 39 -29.56 -24.14 -14.72
N THR A 40 -29.83 -23.84 -13.45
CA THR A 40 -29.19 -22.73 -12.74
C THR A 40 -27.70 -22.95 -12.55
N PHE A 41 -27.29 -24.17 -12.20
CA PHE A 41 -25.90 -24.58 -12.05
C PHE A 41 -25.12 -24.39 -13.36
N TYR A 42 -25.63 -24.90 -14.48
CA TYR A 42 -24.96 -24.72 -15.77
C TYR A 42 -24.86 -23.26 -16.18
N ARG A 43 -25.89 -22.44 -15.93
CA ARG A 43 -25.82 -20.99 -16.16
C ARG A 43 -24.71 -20.33 -15.34
N TYR A 44 -24.56 -20.68 -14.06
CA TYR A 44 -23.48 -20.14 -13.24
C TYR A 44 -22.11 -20.67 -13.65
N LYS A 45 -22.02 -21.92 -14.09
CA LYS A 45 -20.79 -22.49 -14.64
C LYS A 45 -20.30 -21.69 -15.85
N GLU A 46 -21.20 -21.33 -16.78
CA GLU A 46 -20.84 -20.50 -17.94
C GLU A 46 -20.43 -19.08 -17.51
N LYS A 47 -21.15 -18.47 -16.56
CA LYS A 47 -20.75 -17.16 -16.02
C LYS A 47 -19.36 -17.19 -15.40
N LEU A 48 -19.06 -18.19 -14.56
CA LEU A 48 -17.75 -18.36 -13.94
C LEU A 48 -16.63 -18.52 -14.97
N LYS A 49 -16.92 -19.18 -16.10
CA LYS A 49 -15.97 -19.31 -17.20
C LYS A 49 -15.66 -17.96 -17.84
N ILE A 50 -16.68 -17.13 -18.09
CA ILE A 50 -16.51 -15.78 -18.64
C ILE A 50 -15.70 -14.90 -17.69
N GLU A 51 -16.12 -14.83 -16.42
CA GLU A 51 -15.42 -14.04 -15.38
C GLU A 51 -13.96 -14.47 -15.21
N LYS A 52 -13.68 -15.78 -15.32
CA LYS A 52 -12.31 -16.28 -15.29
C LYS A 52 -11.48 -15.80 -16.46
N ASN A 53 -12.04 -15.82 -17.68
CA ASN A 53 -11.33 -15.34 -18.86
C ASN A 53 -11.06 -13.83 -18.75
N GLU A 54 -12.04 -13.04 -18.30
CA GLU A 54 -11.85 -11.60 -18.06
C GLU A 54 -10.73 -11.33 -17.04
N LEU A 55 -10.69 -12.11 -15.95
CA LEU A 55 -9.60 -12.03 -14.97
C LEU A 55 -8.25 -12.39 -15.59
N ASP A 56 -8.19 -13.41 -16.44
CA ASP A 56 -6.95 -13.81 -17.14
C ASP A 56 -6.48 -12.71 -18.09
N ASP A 57 -7.38 -12.04 -18.81
CA ASP A 57 -7.09 -10.90 -19.68
C ASP A 57 -6.54 -9.71 -18.88
N ILE A 58 -7.19 -9.35 -17.77
CA ILE A 58 -6.74 -8.29 -16.85
C ILE A 58 -5.34 -8.62 -16.30
N ASN A 59 -5.11 -9.85 -15.87
CA ASN A 59 -3.81 -10.27 -15.35
C ASN A 59 -2.71 -10.18 -16.41
N GLN A 60 -3.03 -10.49 -17.66
CA GLN A 60 -2.09 -10.38 -18.77
C GLN A 60 -1.76 -8.90 -19.06
N GLU A 61 -2.76 -8.02 -19.07
CA GLU A 61 -2.54 -6.58 -19.24
C GLU A 61 -1.70 -6.00 -18.09
N LEU A 62 -2.03 -6.34 -16.84
CA LEU A 62 -1.24 -5.95 -15.66
C LEU A 62 0.22 -6.39 -15.78
N LYS A 63 0.47 -7.60 -16.29
CA LYS A 63 1.83 -8.11 -16.49
C LYS A 63 2.61 -7.31 -17.54
N LEU A 64 1.97 -6.91 -18.64
CA LEU A 64 2.60 -6.07 -19.66
C LEU A 64 2.92 -4.68 -19.10
N LEU A 65 1.96 -4.05 -18.43
CA LEU A 65 2.18 -2.76 -17.77
C LEU A 65 3.26 -2.83 -16.68
N ASP A 66 3.33 -3.93 -15.92
CA ASP A 66 4.40 -4.14 -14.92
C ASP A 66 5.79 -4.15 -15.55
N GLN A 67 5.92 -4.76 -16.73
CA GLN A 67 7.16 -4.78 -17.50
C GLN A 67 7.52 -3.39 -18.00
N ASP A 68 6.56 -2.65 -18.55
CA ASP A 68 6.78 -1.29 -19.05
C ASP A 68 7.21 -0.33 -17.92
N LEU A 69 6.59 -0.47 -16.75
CA LEU A 69 6.84 0.37 -15.56
C LEU A 69 8.00 -0.14 -14.69
N ILE A 70 8.74 -1.17 -15.11
CA ILE A 70 9.83 -1.74 -14.32
C ILE A 70 10.92 -0.70 -14.00
N HIS A 71 11.15 0.26 -14.90
CA HIS A 71 12.11 1.33 -14.72
C HIS A 71 11.73 2.25 -13.54
N ILE A 72 10.44 2.49 -13.31
CA ILE A 72 9.94 3.25 -12.15
C ILE A 72 10.24 2.47 -10.87
N LYS A 73 9.97 1.16 -10.84
CA LYS A 73 10.27 0.31 -9.67
C LYS A 73 11.77 0.27 -9.38
N ASN A 74 12.60 0.06 -10.40
CA ASN A 74 14.06 0.10 -10.27
C ASN A 74 14.55 1.43 -9.67
N THR A 75 13.84 2.53 -9.96
CA THR A 75 14.25 3.88 -9.56
C THR A 75 13.69 4.29 -8.20
N TYR A 76 12.40 4.10 -7.93
CA TYR A 76 11.75 4.72 -6.78
C TYR A 76 11.24 3.73 -5.74
N TYR A 77 11.06 2.45 -6.09
CA TYR A 77 10.60 1.47 -5.12
C TYR A 77 11.70 1.16 -4.11
N PHE A 78 11.34 1.23 -2.83
CA PHE A 78 12.14 0.74 -1.74
C PHE A 78 11.28 0.16 -0.63
N LYS A 79 11.88 -0.70 0.18
CA LYS A 79 11.34 -1.14 1.47
C LYS A 79 12.43 -1.05 2.52
N CYS A 80 12.04 -0.87 3.77
CA CYS A 80 12.99 -0.73 4.88
C CYS A 80 12.94 -1.94 5.81
N SER A 81 14.10 -2.33 6.35
CA SER A 81 14.22 -3.38 7.36
C SER A 81 15.18 -2.95 8.45
N LEU A 82 14.76 -3.09 9.71
CA LEU A 82 15.62 -2.85 10.86
C LEU A 82 16.43 -4.13 11.14
N VAL A 83 17.75 -4.03 11.07
CA VAL A 83 18.69 -5.14 11.23
C VAL A 83 19.61 -4.84 12.40
N SER A 84 19.90 -5.82 13.26
CA SER A 84 20.92 -5.71 14.29
C SER A 84 22.13 -6.57 13.97
N TYR A 85 23.30 -6.15 14.47
CA TYR A 85 24.56 -6.88 14.36
C TYR A 85 25.40 -6.64 15.61
N LYS A 86 26.31 -7.57 15.92
CA LYS A 86 27.19 -7.46 17.08
C LYS A 86 28.62 -7.20 16.65
N THR A 87 29.29 -6.30 17.36
CA THR A 87 30.72 -6.03 17.18
C THR A 87 31.35 -5.87 18.56
N ARG A 88 32.37 -6.68 18.87
CA ARG A 88 33.03 -6.70 20.19
C ARG A 88 32.04 -6.83 21.36
N GLY A 89 31.04 -7.70 21.23
CA GLY A 89 30.00 -7.92 22.24
C GLY A 89 28.91 -6.85 22.32
N ILE A 90 29.03 -5.74 21.59
CA ILE A 90 28.08 -4.63 21.59
C ILE A 90 27.11 -4.79 20.40
N GLU A 91 25.81 -4.66 20.66
CA GLU A 91 24.77 -4.68 19.62
C GLU A 91 24.56 -3.29 19.00
N TYR A 92 24.53 -3.26 17.68
CA TYR A 92 24.30 -2.11 16.83
C TYR A 92 23.14 -2.36 15.89
N PHE A 93 22.50 -1.29 15.46
CA PHE A 93 21.34 -1.34 14.58
C PHE A 93 21.60 -0.54 13.31
N ASN A 94 21.14 -1.10 12.19
CA ASN A 94 21.10 -0.45 10.89
C ASN A 94 19.65 -0.43 10.39
N LEU A 95 19.28 0.66 9.72
CA LEU A 95 18.15 0.67 8.81
C LEU A 95 18.64 0.26 7.43
N SER A 96 18.22 -0.91 6.96
CA SER A 96 18.52 -1.42 5.63
C SER A 96 17.44 -0.95 4.66
N ILE A 97 17.82 -0.14 3.67
CA ILE A 97 16.95 0.36 2.61
C ILE A 97 17.16 -0.55 1.39
N LEU A 98 16.16 -1.38 1.10
CA LEU A 98 16.19 -2.35 0.01
C LEU A 98 15.45 -1.78 -1.20
N ARG A 99 16.20 -1.43 -2.25
CA ARG A 99 15.65 -1.00 -3.54
C ARG A 99 15.44 -2.20 -4.46
N TYR A 100 14.50 -2.09 -5.40
CA TYR A 100 14.20 -3.17 -6.32
C TYR A 100 15.43 -3.54 -7.17
N LYS A 101 15.83 -4.82 -7.15
CA LYS A 101 17.00 -5.38 -7.86
C LYS A 101 18.33 -4.64 -7.60
N GLN A 102 18.48 -3.98 -6.45
CA GLN A 102 19.71 -3.30 -6.05
C GLN A 102 20.23 -3.83 -4.70
N PRO A 103 21.54 -3.75 -4.45
CA PRO A 103 22.10 -4.05 -3.13
C PRO A 103 21.47 -3.18 -2.04
N PRO A 104 21.25 -3.73 -0.84
CA PRO A 104 20.69 -2.96 0.28
C PRO A 104 21.64 -1.86 0.71
N LYS A 105 21.10 -0.67 0.98
CA LYS A 105 21.84 0.42 1.59
C LYS A 105 21.61 0.44 3.10
N ASN A 106 22.66 0.17 3.85
CA ASN A 106 22.62 0.13 5.31
C ASN A 106 22.95 1.50 5.90
N CYS A 107 22.04 2.03 6.70
CA CYS A 107 22.15 3.32 7.37
C CYS A 107 22.36 3.08 8.87
N SER A 108 23.50 3.53 9.42
CA SER A 108 23.82 3.34 10.83
C SER A 108 22.86 4.11 11.74
N LEU A 109 22.19 3.36 12.64
CA LEU A 109 21.38 3.90 13.72
C LEU A 109 22.14 3.92 15.05
N GLY A 110 23.23 3.15 15.15
CA GLY A 110 24.04 3.04 16.35
C GLY A 110 23.45 2.05 17.37
N ARG A 111 23.74 2.28 18.66
CA ARG A 111 23.26 1.42 19.76
C ARG A 111 21.81 1.72 20.09
N ALA A 112 21.07 0.74 20.62
CA ALA A 112 19.66 0.89 20.99
C ALA A 112 19.40 2.11 21.89
N ALA A 113 20.19 2.29 22.96
CA ALA A 113 20.02 3.40 23.89
C ALA A 113 20.19 4.77 23.21
N ILE A 114 21.25 4.90 22.39
CA ILE A 114 21.55 6.13 21.65
C ILE A 114 20.43 6.42 20.65
N MET A 115 19.97 5.40 19.91
CA MET A 115 18.90 5.59 18.93
C MET A 115 17.58 5.97 19.60
N LYS A 116 17.23 5.32 20.71
CA LYS A 116 16.00 5.64 21.46
C LYS A 116 16.03 7.08 21.97
N GLU A 117 17.13 7.50 22.59
CA GLU A 117 17.29 8.88 23.06
C GLU A 117 17.18 9.89 21.91
N HIS A 118 17.83 9.58 20.78
CA HIS A 118 17.80 10.40 19.57
C HIS A 118 16.37 10.59 19.04
N LEU A 119 15.59 9.50 18.95
CA LEU A 119 14.19 9.55 18.52
C LEU A 119 13.31 10.38 19.46
N LEU A 120 13.52 10.27 20.78
CA LEU A 120 12.77 11.04 21.77
C LEU A 120 13.08 12.53 21.69
N LYS A 121 14.33 12.90 21.39
CA LYS A 121 14.71 14.30 21.12
C LYS A 121 14.08 14.82 19.84
N PHE A 122 14.08 14.02 18.77
CA PHE A 122 13.52 14.39 17.48
C PHE A 122 12.00 14.62 17.56
N TYR A 123 11.28 13.70 18.19
CA TYR A 123 9.82 13.75 18.32
C TYR A 123 9.33 14.43 19.62
N LYS A 124 10.17 15.25 20.28
CA LYS A 124 9.91 15.80 21.63
C LYS A 124 8.57 16.53 21.80
N THR A 125 8.06 17.14 20.73
CA THR A 125 6.77 17.87 20.73
C THR A 125 5.57 16.94 20.52
N ASN A 126 5.77 15.75 19.96
CA ASN A 126 4.71 14.79 19.66
C ASN A 126 4.60 13.73 20.76
N LYS A 127 3.74 14.00 21.76
CA LYS A 127 3.51 13.12 22.92
C LYS A 127 3.07 11.70 22.51
N LYS A 128 2.24 11.57 21.47
CA LYS A 128 1.75 10.27 20.98
C LYS A 128 2.87 9.41 20.40
N LEU A 129 3.73 10.01 19.57
CA LEU A 129 4.88 9.30 19.00
C LEU A 129 5.93 8.99 20.08
N THR A 130 6.19 9.94 20.97
CA THR A 130 7.10 9.75 22.13
C THR A 130 6.68 8.55 22.98
N SER A 131 5.40 8.42 23.31
CA SER A 131 4.88 7.25 24.05
C SER A 131 5.11 5.93 23.30
N ARG A 132 4.89 5.90 21.98
CA ARG A 132 5.14 4.72 21.14
C ARG A 132 6.63 4.35 21.11
N ILE A 133 7.51 5.33 20.98
CA ILE A 133 8.98 5.14 20.99
C ILE A 133 9.45 4.62 22.36
N GLN A 134 8.89 5.15 23.45
CA GLN A 134 9.20 4.69 24.80
C GLN A 134 8.84 3.21 24.98
N LYS A 135 7.67 2.80 24.49
CA LYS A 135 7.18 1.42 24.54
C LYS A 135 8.02 0.47 23.69
N ASP A 136 8.23 0.79 22.42
CA ASP A 136 8.98 -0.05 21.49
C ASP A 136 9.52 0.78 20.31
N TRP A 137 10.74 1.28 20.48
CA TRP A 137 11.41 2.07 19.46
C TRP A 137 11.71 1.27 18.18
N MET A 138 11.96 -0.04 18.29
CA MET A 138 12.29 -0.90 17.15
C MET A 138 11.06 -1.08 16.26
N LYS A 139 9.91 -1.40 16.86
CA LYS A 139 8.63 -1.48 16.14
C LYS A 139 8.25 -0.13 15.54
N PHE A 140 8.46 0.95 16.29
CA PHE A 140 8.25 2.30 15.76
C PHE A 140 9.06 2.55 14.49
N VAL A 141 10.39 2.36 14.51
CA VAL A 141 11.25 2.58 13.33
C VAL A 141 10.86 1.68 12.16
N LYS A 142 10.53 0.40 12.41
CA LYS A 142 10.09 -0.53 11.36
C LYS A 142 8.83 -0.04 10.63
N VAL A 143 7.86 0.47 11.37
CA VAL A 143 6.60 0.96 10.78
C VAL A 143 6.83 2.31 10.10
N ASP A 144 7.48 3.25 10.79
CA ASP A 144 7.67 4.63 10.30
C ASP A 144 8.53 4.68 9.03
N SER A 145 9.52 3.79 8.91
CA SER A 145 10.38 3.69 7.71
C SER A 145 9.74 3.04 6.49
N ASN A 146 8.56 2.42 6.64
CA ASN A 146 7.81 1.83 5.52
C ASN A 146 6.50 2.56 5.21
N PHE A 147 5.93 3.30 6.18
CA PHE A 147 4.60 3.90 6.04
C PHE A 147 4.45 5.28 6.67
N GLY A 148 5.49 5.81 7.33
CA GLY A 148 5.42 7.08 8.07
C GLY A 148 6.38 8.15 7.55
N ASP A 149 6.75 9.09 8.42
CA ASP A 149 7.54 10.25 8.00
C ASP A 149 8.95 9.85 7.54
N THR A 150 9.53 8.81 8.16
CA THR A 150 10.83 8.29 7.74
C THR A 150 10.77 7.71 6.33
N PHE A 151 9.67 7.06 5.94
CA PHE A 151 9.46 6.61 4.56
C PHE A 151 9.52 7.81 3.59
N HIS A 152 8.78 8.88 3.88
CA HIS A 152 8.78 10.07 3.02
C HIS A 152 10.16 10.71 2.91
N ARG A 153 10.90 10.86 4.01
CA ARG A 153 12.29 11.38 3.96
C ARG A 153 13.22 10.53 3.10
N ILE A 154 13.11 9.20 3.17
CA ILE A 154 13.89 8.30 2.32
C ILE A 154 13.47 8.43 0.86
N SER A 155 12.17 8.55 0.61
CA SER A 155 11.62 8.79 -0.72
C SER A 155 12.15 10.09 -1.32
N ASP A 156 12.16 11.18 -0.55
CA ASP A 156 12.69 12.48 -0.98
C ASP A 156 14.18 12.39 -1.33
N LEU A 157 14.98 11.71 -0.50
CA LEU A 157 16.40 11.45 -0.79
C LEU A 157 16.62 10.65 -2.09
N ILE A 158 15.72 9.70 -2.39
CA ILE A 158 15.76 8.94 -3.64
C ILE A 158 15.33 9.82 -4.82
N LEU A 159 14.31 10.66 -4.66
CA LEU A 159 13.82 11.57 -5.70
C LEU A 159 14.87 12.63 -6.07
N GLU A 160 15.59 13.17 -5.09
CA GLU A 160 16.65 14.16 -5.31
C GLU A 160 17.86 13.55 -6.04
N ASN A 161 18.14 12.25 -5.82
CA ASN A 161 19.36 11.60 -6.30
C ASN A 161 19.13 10.13 -6.72
N PRO A 162 18.25 9.85 -7.71
CA PRO A 162 17.75 8.49 -7.98
C PRO A 162 18.84 7.50 -8.39
N LEU A 163 19.80 7.96 -9.20
CA LEU A 163 20.92 7.16 -9.70
C LEU A 163 22.06 7.05 -8.69
N ASN A 164 22.26 8.09 -7.87
CA ASN A 164 23.40 8.23 -6.96
C ASN A 164 23.06 7.97 -5.49
N PHE A 165 21.81 7.61 -5.18
CA PHE A 165 21.36 7.29 -3.82
C PHE A 165 22.29 6.30 -3.09
N LYS A 166 22.84 5.33 -3.81
CA LYS A 166 23.80 4.35 -3.27
C LYS A 166 25.06 4.99 -2.67
N ASN A 167 25.45 6.17 -3.15
CA ASN A 167 26.67 6.88 -2.74
C ASN A 167 26.43 7.90 -1.62
N ILE A 168 25.17 8.22 -1.29
CA ILE A 168 24.84 9.19 -0.24
C ILE A 168 25.18 8.61 1.13
N THR A 169 25.82 9.38 1.99
CA THR A 169 26.02 8.96 3.38
C THR A 169 24.72 9.19 4.16
N ILE A 170 24.07 8.11 4.59
CA ILE A 170 22.81 8.15 5.35
C ILE A 170 23.05 7.50 6.71
N ASN A 171 22.68 8.21 7.77
CA ASN A 171 22.75 7.75 9.16
C ASN A 171 21.57 8.32 9.95
N ARG A 172 21.46 8.00 11.25
CA ARG A 172 20.37 8.51 12.11
C ARG A 172 20.16 10.03 12.07
N HIS A 173 21.22 10.82 11.88
CA HIS A 173 21.11 12.28 11.84
C HIS A 173 20.54 12.80 10.53
N VAL A 174 20.70 12.04 9.44
CA VAL A 174 20.05 12.34 8.15
C VAL A 174 18.58 11.94 8.20
N LEU A 175 18.26 10.78 8.79
CA LEU A 175 16.89 10.28 8.87
C LEU A 175 16.03 11.01 9.93
N PHE A 176 16.67 11.46 11.01
CA PHE A 176 16.06 12.10 12.18
C PHE A 176 16.88 13.32 12.63
N PRO A 177 16.95 14.41 11.85
CA PRO A 177 17.79 15.56 12.18
C PRO A 177 17.28 16.31 13.42
N LEU A 178 18.11 16.42 14.48
CA LEU A 178 17.71 17.04 15.76
C LEU A 178 17.71 18.57 15.73
N GLU A 179 18.61 19.14 14.96
CA GLU A 179 18.54 20.53 14.55
C GLU A 179 17.82 20.56 13.21
N PRO A 180 17.10 21.65 12.85
CA PRO A 180 16.71 21.82 11.47
C PRO A 180 17.98 21.60 10.66
N PHE A 181 17.96 20.59 9.78
CA PHE A 181 18.99 20.45 8.78
C PHE A 181 19.01 21.85 8.14
N LYS A 182 20.05 22.65 8.41
CA LYS A 182 20.40 23.74 7.50
C LYS A 182 20.82 22.98 6.27
N SER A 183 19.82 22.57 5.52
CA SER A 183 19.96 22.17 4.15
C SER A 183 20.88 23.27 3.60
N LYS A 184 22.02 22.89 3.02
CA LYS A 184 22.64 23.78 2.04
C LYS A 184 21.77 23.78 0.77
N VAL A 185 20.46 23.79 0.94
CA VAL A 185 19.47 23.78 -0.10
C VAL A 185 18.82 25.14 0.09
N SER A 186 19.52 26.12 -0.50
CA SER A 186 18.87 27.23 -1.18
C SER A 186 17.52 26.75 -1.70
N ILE A 187 16.48 27.54 -1.41
CA ILE A 187 15.17 27.54 -2.06
C ILE A 187 14.95 26.42 -3.11
N PRO A 188 13.86 25.63 -3.02
CA PRO A 188 13.53 24.64 -4.04
C PRO A 188 13.71 25.18 -5.47
N LEU A 189 14.46 24.51 -6.34
CA LEU A 189 14.72 25.00 -7.71
C LEU A 189 13.44 25.19 -8.56
N MET A 190 12.32 24.61 -8.12
CA MET A 190 11.00 24.73 -8.72
C MET A 190 9.88 24.68 -7.67
N MET A 191 8.71 25.22 -8.01
CA MET A 191 7.53 25.24 -7.16
C MET A 191 7.00 23.82 -6.93
N THR A 192 7.07 23.34 -5.69
CA THR A 192 6.55 22.00 -5.34
C THR A 192 5.02 21.99 -5.28
N ASN A 193 4.40 20.84 -5.54
CA ASN A 193 2.94 20.70 -5.45
C ASN A 193 2.41 20.99 -4.03
N LYS A 194 3.19 20.67 -2.99
CA LYS A 194 2.84 21.02 -1.61
C LYS A 194 2.78 22.54 -1.41
N MET A 195 3.75 23.27 -1.98
CA MET A 195 3.75 24.74 -1.91
C MET A 195 2.59 25.34 -2.72
N ARG A 196 2.29 24.81 -3.90
CA ARG A 196 1.12 25.24 -4.70
C ARG A 196 -0.20 25.05 -3.95
N ILE A 197 -0.38 23.92 -3.28
CA ILE A 197 -1.58 23.66 -2.47
C ILE A 197 -1.70 24.67 -1.33
N ASN A 198 -0.61 24.92 -0.58
CA ASN A 198 -0.61 25.90 0.51
C ASN A 198 -0.95 27.31 0.02
N LEU A 199 -0.33 27.75 -1.08
CA LEU A 199 -0.58 29.08 -1.64
C LEU A 199 -2.02 29.21 -2.18
N ARG A 200 -2.58 28.17 -2.79
CA ARG A 200 -4.01 28.15 -3.16
C ARG A 200 -4.92 28.32 -1.95
N MET A 201 -4.59 27.66 -0.83
CA MET A 201 -5.35 27.82 0.42
C MET A 201 -5.22 29.24 1.01
N MET A 202 -4.11 29.92 0.73
CA MET A 202 -3.89 31.34 1.06
C MET A 202 -4.53 32.31 0.05
N GLY A 203 -5.22 31.81 -0.97
CA GLY A 203 -5.98 32.61 -1.93
C GLY A 203 -5.28 32.92 -3.26
N TYR A 204 -4.07 32.39 -3.51
CA TYR A 204 -3.37 32.60 -4.78
C TYR A 204 -3.95 31.75 -5.90
N THR A 205 -4.18 32.37 -7.05
CA THR A 205 -4.72 31.75 -8.25
C THR A 205 -3.66 30.99 -9.05
N ASP A 206 -4.09 30.09 -9.92
CA ASP A 206 -3.18 29.30 -10.76
C ASP A 206 -2.35 30.16 -11.72
N GLU A 207 -2.88 31.28 -12.19
CA GLU A 207 -2.15 32.19 -13.07
C GLU A 207 -1.07 32.98 -12.31
N GLU A 208 -1.31 33.32 -11.03
CA GLU A 208 -0.31 33.92 -10.16
C GLU A 208 0.80 32.91 -9.81
N LEU A 209 0.43 31.65 -9.55
CA LEU A 209 1.39 30.58 -9.22
C LEU A 209 2.28 30.19 -10.40
N LYS A 210 1.83 30.40 -11.63
CA LYS A 210 2.59 30.12 -12.85
C LYS A 210 3.77 31.08 -13.03
N HIS A 211 3.63 32.32 -12.55
CA HIS A 211 4.65 33.37 -12.64
C HIS A 211 5.47 33.52 -11.35
N MET A 212 5.03 32.88 -10.26
CA MET A 212 5.70 32.94 -8.96
C MET A 212 6.99 32.12 -8.92
N ARG A 213 8.08 32.74 -8.49
CA ARG A 213 9.34 32.02 -8.31
C ARG A 213 9.27 31.15 -7.04
N PRO A 214 9.95 30.00 -7.02
CA PRO A 214 9.98 29.13 -5.85
C PRO A 214 10.43 29.82 -4.55
N GLU A 215 11.33 30.80 -4.66
CA GLU A 215 11.82 31.63 -3.55
C GLU A 215 10.68 32.40 -2.88
N GLU A 216 9.87 33.02 -3.72
CA GLU A 216 8.76 33.89 -3.31
C GLU A 216 7.66 33.07 -2.64
N GLY A 217 7.28 31.95 -3.28
CA GLY A 217 6.29 31.03 -2.72
C GLY A 217 6.73 30.43 -1.39
N TRP A 218 8.03 30.13 -1.23
CA TRP A 218 8.56 29.56 0.01
C TRP A 218 8.58 30.57 1.17
N GLU A 219 8.95 31.83 0.90
CA GLU A 219 8.94 32.90 1.91
C GLU A 219 7.52 33.29 2.34
N ILE A 220 6.55 33.31 1.42
CA ILE A 220 5.13 33.55 1.75
C ILE A 220 4.62 32.48 2.72
N ILE A 221 4.84 31.20 2.38
CA ILE A 221 4.41 30.07 3.23
C ILE A 221 5.11 30.11 4.59
N LYS A 222 6.38 30.50 4.64
CA LYS A 222 7.15 30.55 5.88
C LYS A 222 6.69 31.66 6.83
N LYS A 223 6.30 32.82 6.30
CA LYS A 223 5.75 33.93 7.09
C LYS A 223 4.41 33.58 7.72
N ASP A 224 3.53 32.92 6.98
CA ASP A 224 2.21 32.48 7.46
C ASP A 224 2.30 31.44 8.59
N ASN A 225 3.36 30.61 8.61
CA ASN A 225 3.59 29.64 9.69
C ASN A 225 4.24 30.23 10.96
N LEU A 226 4.54 31.53 10.98
CA LEU A 226 5.16 32.24 12.11
C LEU A 226 4.18 33.20 12.83
N GLU A 227 2.99 33.42 12.28
CA GLU A 227 1.86 34.11 12.92
C GLU A 227 0.85 33.10 13.50
#